data_AF-A0AAF0YJF6-F1
#
_entry.id   AF-A0AAF0YJF6-F1
#
_cell.length_a   1.000
_cell.length_b   1.000
_cell.length_c   1.000
_cell.angle_alpha   90.00
_cell.angle_beta   90.00
_cell.angle_gamma   90.00
#
_symmetry.space_group_name_H-M   'P 1'
#
loop_
_entity.id
_entity.type
_entity.pdbx_description
1 polymer ?
#
loop_
_entity_poly.entity_id
_entity_poly.type
_entity_poly.pdbx_seq_one_letter_code
_entity_poly.pdbx_strand_id
1 'polypeptide(L)'
;MRRVRKKSSEEIKYQLFKSRANTLVFIVFISFIILILRLGQLQVIQGESYHERVENAQYVKINQNVPRGEIYDRNGNVLVKNKSERAIFFTRHRNMSNSEIMELANKLSNYLEMDEENLTLRDKQDYALNNYFDELLKEMPNEATLLDDGNISRNDFNEAVYENISNEYLDSLLTEEDKNIISIYTRMIVATELDPVTIKGSNVTEKEFATINEDLDKLEGITTGMDWKREYPYGSTLRTILGDVSSPKEGLPKELSDYYKSLGYSQNDRVGKSYLEFQYEDILRGEKEEVKYSTD
;
A
#
# COMPACT_ATOMS: atom_id res chain seq x y z
N MET A 1 -38.17 -81.14 33.82
CA MET A 1 -36.74 -80.78 33.95
C MET A 1 -36.26 -80.06 32.69
N ARG A 2 -36.06 -78.74 32.71
CA ARG A 2 -35.33 -78.01 31.65
C ARG A 2 -33.88 -77.82 32.12
N ARG A 3 -32.91 -78.49 31.48
CA ARG A 3 -31.49 -78.29 31.76
C ARG A 3 -31.09 -76.88 31.29
N VAL A 4 -30.76 -76.01 32.24
CA VAL A 4 -30.13 -74.71 31.95
C VAL A 4 -28.70 -75.00 31.49
N ARG A 5 -28.39 -74.73 30.21
CA ARG A 5 -27.01 -74.80 29.70
C ARG A 5 -26.19 -73.73 30.43
N LYS A 6 -25.29 -74.14 31.33
CA LYS A 6 -24.25 -73.28 31.91
C LYS A 6 -23.22 -73.02 30.81
N LYS A 7 -23.14 -71.78 30.33
CA LYS A 7 -22.14 -71.35 29.33
C LYS A 7 -20.73 -71.56 29.88
N SER A 8 -19.79 -71.99 29.02
CA SER A 8 -18.41 -72.25 29.45
C SER A 8 -17.68 -70.95 29.82
N SER A 9 -16.63 -71.04 30.65
CA SER A 9 -15.82 -69.87 31.07
C SER A 9 -15.27 -69.09 29.87
N GLU A 10 -14.92 -69.79 28.79
CA GLU A 10 -14.45 -69.19 27.54
C GLU A 10 -15.56 -68.46 26.77
N GLU A 11 -16.78 -68.99 26.75
CA GLU A 11 -17.93 -68.31 26.13
C GLU A 11 -18.29 -67.02 26.87
N ILE A 12 -18.17 -66.99 28.21
CA ILE A 12 -18.39 -65.79 29.03
C ILE A 12 -17.29 -64.75 28.76
N LYS A 13 -16.02 -65.16 28.72
CA LYS A 13 -14.90 -64.26 28.37
C LYS A 13 -15.03 -63.70 26.96
N TYR A 14 -15.43 -64.51 25.98
CA TYR A 14 -15.66 -64.08 24.61
C TYR A 14 -16.84 -63.09 24.50
N GLN A 15 -17.95 -63.34 25.21
CA GLN A 15 -19.09 -62.41 25.27
C GLN A 15 -18.70 -61.06 25.91
N LEU A 16 -17.91 -61.08 26.99
CA LEU A 16 -17.41 -59.87 27.66
C LEU A 16 -16.44 -59.09 26.75
N PHE A 17 -15.55 -59.78 26.04
CA PHE A 17 -14.62 -59.17 25.08
C PHE A 17 -15.38 -58.55 23.90
N LYS A 18 -16.34 -59.28 23.31
CA LYS A 18 -17.20 -58.78 22.23
C LYS A 18 -18.04 -57.58 22.64
N SER A 19 -18.56 -57.57 23.86
CA SER A 19 -19.30 -56.42 24.42
C SER A 19 -18.40 -55.18 24.55
N ARG A 20 -17.19 -55.32 25.11
CA ARG A 20 -16.21 -54.22 25.21
C ARG A 20 -15.77 -53.70 23.84
N ALA A 21 -15.53 -54.60 22.89
CA ALA A 21 -15.20 -54.23 21.51
C ALA A 21 -16.34 -53.47 20.82
N ASN A 22 -17.58 -53.91 20.98
CA ASN A 22 -18.76 -53.20 20.45
C ASN A 22 -18.95 -51.83 21.10
N THR A 23 -18.70 -51.69 22.41
CA THR A 23 -18.72 -50.38 23.09
C THR A 23 -17.66 -49.43 22.52
N LEU A 24 -16.44 -49.92 22.27
CA LEU A 24 -15.39 -49.11 21.65
C LEU A 24 -15.75 -48.69 20.23
N VAL A 25 -16.24 -49.62 19.41
CA VAL A 25 -16.71 -49.31 18.04
C VAL A 25 -17.84 -48.29 18.06
N PHE A 26 -18.75 -48.38 19.04
CA PHE A 26 -19.85 -47.43 19.19
C PHE A 26 -19.35 -46.02 19.58
N ILE A 27 -18.37 -45.92 20.49
CA ILE A 27 -17.75 -44.64 20.85
C ILE A 27 -17.06 -44.00 19.65
N VAL A 28 -16.30 -44.80 18.88
CA VAL A 28 -15.63 -44.34 17.65
C VAL A 28 -16.67 -43.90 16.61
N PHE A 29 -17.78 -44.63 16.47
CA PHE A 29 -18.85 -44.25 15.56
C PHE A 29 -19.50 -42.91 15.95
N ILE A 30 -19.76 -42.69 17.24
CA ILE A 30 -20.26 -41.40 17.74
C ILE A 30 -19.26 -40.28 17.49
N SER A 31 -17.95 -40.51 17.69
CA SER A 31 -16.96 -39.47 17.43
C SER A 31 -16.93 -39.07 15.95
N PHE A 32 -17.07 -40.03 15.03
CA PHE A 32 -17.21 -39.74 13.61
C PHE A 32 -18.47 -38.93 13.28
N ILE A 33 -19.61 -39.25 13.91
CA ILE A 33 -20.83 -38.45 13.74
C ILE A 33 -20.61 -37.00 14.18
N ILE A 34 -19.96 -36.79 15.33
CA ILE A 34 -19.64 -35.44 15.84
C ILE A 34 -18.76 -34.69 14.85
N LEU A 35 -17.74 -35.36 14.26
CA LEU A 35 -16.86 -34.75 13.26
C LEU A 35 -17.62 -34.40 11.97
N ILE A 36 -18.51 -35.28 11.49
CA ILE A 36 -19.32 -35.02 10.28
C ILE A 36 -20.26 -33.83 10.51
N LEU A 37 -20.92 -33.76 11.66
CA LEU A 37 -21.78 -32.63 12.02
C LEU A 37 -20.98 -31.33 12.15
N ARG A 38 -19.78 -31.39 12.74
CA ARG A 38 -18.88 -30.23 12.84
C ARG A 38 -18.42 -29.75 11.46
N LEU A 39 -18.11 -30.68 10.56
CA LEU A 39 -17.73 -30.36 9.19
C LEU A 39 -18.90 -29.73 8.42
N GLY A 40 -20.10 -30.29 8.56
CA GLY A 40 -21.33 -29.71 7.99
C GLY A 40 -21.63 -28.31 8.54
N GLN A 41 -21.40 -28.07 9.82
CA GLN A 41 -21.52 -26.73 10.41
C GLN A 41 -20.53 -25.73 9.78
N LEU A 42 -19.27 -26.13 9.60
CA LEU A 42 -18.24 -25.29 8.98
C LEU A 42 -18.56 -24.97 7.52
N GLN A 43 -19.08 -25.94 6.76
CA GLN A 43 -19.36 -25.79 5.33
C GLN A 43 -20.71 -25.12 5.03
N VAL A 44 -21.77 -25.40 5.79
CA VAL A 44 -23.14 -24.93 5.48
C VAL A 44 -23.50 -23.65 6.24
N ILE A 45 -23.11 -23.55 7.51
CA ILE A 45 -23.50 -22.40 8.36
C ILE A 45 -22.45 -21.29 8.30
N GLN A 46 -21.17 -21.66 8.26
CA GLN A 46 -20.05 -20.71 8.23
C GLN A 46 -19.36 -20.66 6.86
N GLY A 47 -19.86 -21.42 5.87
CA GLY A 47 -19.24 -21.49 4.54
C GLY A 47 -19.13 -20.12 3.89
N GLU A 48 -20.23 -19.36 3.85
CA GLU A 48 -20.23 -18.00 3.30
C GLU A 48 -19.30 -17.06 4.06
N SER A 49 -19.29 -17.09 5.40
CA SER A 49 -18.42 -16.20 6.16
C SER A 49 -16.94 -16.58 6.07
N TYR A 50 -16.60 -17.86 5.92
CA TYR A 50 -15.23 -18.27 5.62
C TYR A 50 -14.85 -17.93 4.17
N HIS A 51 -15.76 -18.08 3.22
CA HIS A 51 -15.53 -17.69 1.83
C HIS A 51 -15.33 -16.18 1.71
N GLU A 52 -16.18 -15.38 2.35
CA GLU A 52 -16.04 -13.93 2.48
C GLU A 52 -14.75 -13.53 3.19
N ARG A 53 -14.30 -14.28 4.22
CA ARG A 53 -13.02 -14.01 4.88
C ARG A 53 -11.81 -14.36 4.02
N VAL A 54 -11.91 -15.36 3.15
CA VAL A 54 -10.89 -15.69 2.16
C VAL A 54 -10.86 -14.63 1.07
N GLU A 55 -12.03 -14.26 0.53
CA GLU A 55 -12.18 -13.17 -0.42
C GLU A 55 -11.66 -11.84 0.15
N ASN A 56 -12.11 -11.42 1.33
CA ASN A 56 -11.61 -10.18 1.97
C ASN A 56 -10.14 -10.28 2.41
N ALA A 57 -9.55 -11.48 2.51
CA ALA A 57 -8.11 -11.63 2.68
C ALA A 57 -7.35 -11.43 1.37
N GLN A 58 -7.99 -11.73 0.23
CA GLN A 58 -7.48 -11.47 -1.12
C GLN A 58 -7.77 -10.04 -1.58
N TYR A 59 -8.80 -9.38 -1.03
CA TYR A 59 -9.20 -8.03 -1.41
C TYR A 59 -8.60 -6.97 -0.49
N VAL A 60 -7.73 -6.13 -1.06
CA VAL A 60 -7.27 -4.91 -0.39
C VAL A 60 -8.28 -3.80 -0.64
N LYS A 61 -8.77 -3.17 0.44
CA LYS A 61 -9.58 -1.94 0.36
C LYS A 61 -8.66 -0.78 0.01
N ILE A 62 -8.71 -0.31 -1.23
CA ILE A 62 -7.91 0.84 -1.66
C ILE A 62 -8.76 2.10 -1.51
N ASN A 63 -8.27 2.99 -0.65
CA ASN A 63 -8.88 4.26 -0.31
C ASN A 63 -8.47 5.33 -1.33
N GLN A 64 -9.24 5.51 -2.40
CA GLN A 64 -9.00 6.62 -3.33
C GLN A 64 -9.46 7.96 -2.73
N ASN A 65 -8.86 9.07 -3.18
CA ASN A 65 -9.27 10.40 -2.76
C ASN A 65 -10.66 10.71 -3.31
N VAL A 66 -11.53 11.24 -2.44
CA VAL A 66 -12.91 11.63 -2.75
C VAL A 66 -13.08 13.13 -2.62
N PRO A 67 -14.04 13.74 -3.34
CA PRO A 67 -14.28 15.17 -3.23
C PRO A 67 -14.74 15.53 -1.81
N ARG A 68 -14.20 16.63 -1.29
CA ARG A 68 -14.58 17.19 0.01
C ARG A 68 -15.81 18.09 -0.12
N GLY A 69 -16.51 18.37 0.97
CA GLY A 69 -17.60 19.35 0.99
C GLY A 69 -17.16 20.72 0.46
N GLU A 70 -18.02 21.37 -0.32
CA GLU A 70 -17.82 22.75 -0.78
C GLU A 70 -18.15 23.75 0.34
N ILE A 71 -17.49 24.91 0.33
CA ILE A 71 -17.75 25.99 1.29
C ILE A 71 -18.46 27.11 0.55
N TYR A 72 -19.56 27.62 1.12
CA TYR A 72 -20.39 28.66 0.53
C TYR A 72 -20.46 29.90 1.43
N ASP A 73 -20.74 31.05 0.82
CA ASP A 73 -21.16 32.24 1.56
C ASP A 73 -22.64 32.14 1.99
N ARG A 74 -23.11 33.14 2.74
CA ARG A 74 -24.51 33.21 3.22
C ARG A 74 -25.55 33.24 2.10
N ASN A 75 -25.17 33.60 0.88
CA ASN A 75 -26.05 33.72 -0.28
C ASN A 75 -25.95 32.51 -1.22
N GLY A 76 -25.15 31.49 -0.88
CA GLY A 76 -24.94 30.29 -1.68
C GLY A 76 -23.85 30.42 -2.75
N ASN A 77 -23.03 31.46 -2.73
CA ASN A 77 -21.88 31.57 -3.64
C ASN A 77 -20.75 30.66 -3.18
N VAL A 78 -20.19 29.87 -4.09
CA VAL A 78 -19.09 28.94 -3.81
C VAL A 78 -17.79 29.70 -3.49
N LEU A 79 -17.29 29.53 -2.27
CA LEU A 79 -15.99 30.05 -1.81
C LEU A 79 -14.87 29.04 -1.99
N VAL A 80 -15.17 27.74 -1.82
CA VAL A 80 -14.23 26.63 -1.99
C VAL A 80 -14.95 25.49 -2.68
N LYS A 81 -14.36 24.97 -3.76
CA LYS A 81 -14.86 23.78 -4.45
C LYS A 81 -13.74 22.83 -4.80
N ASN A 82 -14.09 21.69 -5.38
CA ASN A 82 -13.13 20.71 -5.86
C ASN A 82 -13.01 20.80 -7.38
N LYS A 83 -11.78 20.61 -7.85
CA LYS A 83 -11.46 20.42 -9.25
C LYS A 83 -10.93 19.00 -9.42
N SER A 84 -11.56 18.26 -10.33
CA SER A 84 -11.16 16.90 -10.65
C SER A 84 -9.97 16.92 -11.61
N GLU A 85 -8.90 16.23 -11.27
CA GLU A 85 -7.70 16.07 -12.07
C GLU A 85 -7.39 14.58 -12.24
N ARG A 86 -6.94 14.15 -13.42
CA ARG A 86 -6.52 12.77 -13.62
C ARG A 86 -5.31 12.47 -12.75
N ALA A 87 -5.27 11.27 -12.17
CA ALA A 87 -4.22 10.88 -11.26
C ALA A 87 -3.80 9.42 -11.45
N ILE A 88 -2.52 9.17 -11.17
CA ILE A 88 -1.91 7.84 -11.11
C ILE A 88 -1.56 7.54 -9.66
N PHE A 89 -2.03 6.40 -9.17
CA PHE A 89 -1.80 5.94 -7.80
C PHE A 89 -0.95 4.68 -7.80
N PHE A 90 -0.18 4.50 -6.74
CA PHE A 90 0.55 3.28 -6.45
C PHE A 90 0.14 2.74 -5.10
N THR A 91 -0.11 1.43 -5.04
CA THR A 91 -0.38 0.71 -3.79
C THR A 91 0.66 -0.37 -3.63
N ARG A 92 1.45 -0.26 -2.56
CA ARG A 92 2.43 -1.28 -2.20
C ARG A 92 1.70 -2.52 -1.68
N HIS A 93 1.82 -3.65 -2.38
CA HIS A 93 1.29 -4.92 -1.87
C HIS A 93 2.18 -5.49 -0.76
N ARG A 94 1.64 -6.46 0.00
CA ARG A 94 2.39 -7.14 1.06
C ARG A 94 3.63 -7.80 0.48
N ASN A 95 4.76 -7.66 1.18
CA ASN A 95 6.05 -8.26 0.81
C ASN A 95 6.69 -7.71 -0.48
N MET A 96 6.20 -6.61 -1.06
CA MET A 96 6.88 -5.98 -2.20
C MET A 96 8.25 -5.45 -1.75
N SER A 97 9.32 -5.93 -2.37
CA SER A 97 10.68 -5.49 -2.12
C SER A 97 10.96 -4.13 -2.75
N ASN A 98 11.94 -3.40 -2.23
CA ASN A 98 12.32 -2.11 -2.79
C ASN A 98 12.90 -2.24 -4.22
N SER A 99 13.51 -3.38 -4.55
CA SER A 99 13.96 -3.70 -5.92
C SER A 99 12.78 -3.86 -6.88
N GLU A 100 11.71 -4.55 -6.47
CA GLU A 100 10.50 -4.66 -7.30
C GLU A 100 9.84 -3.30 -7.52
N ILE A 101 9.83 -2.43 -6.50
CA ILE A 101 9.34 -1.05 -6.62
C ILE A 101 10.20 -0.27 -7.63
N MET A 102 11.52 -0.43 -7.62
CA MET A 102 12.43 0.21 -8.58
C MET A 102 12.20 -0.30 -10.00
N GLU A 103 12.03 -1.61 -10.19
CA GLU A 103 11.70 -2.19 -11.49
C GLU A 103 10.37 -1.68 -12.02
N LEU A 104 9.37 -1.56 -11.16
CA LEU A 104 8.08 -0.99 -11.53
C LEU A 104 8.19 0.51 -11.86
N ALA A 105 8.98 1.28 -11.12
CA ALA A 105 9.25 2.68 -11.43
C ALA A 105 9.92 2.85 -12.80
N ASN A 106 10.88 1.98 -13.13
CA ASN A 106 11.52 1.94 -14.45
C ASN A 106 10.54 1.53 -15.56
N LYS A 107 9.65 0.56 -15.31
CA LYS A 107 8.58 0.27 -16.28
C LYS A 107 7.66 1.48 -16.48
N LEU A 108 7.25 2.12 -15.40
CA LEU A 108 6.30 3.24 -15.40
C LEU A 108 6.88 4.51 -16.03
N SER A 109 8.19 4.76 -15.96
CA SER A 109 8.84 5.93 -16.58
C SER A 109 8.65 5.99 -18.10
N ASN A 110 8.45 4.84 -18.76
CA ASN A 110 8.12 4.78 -20.18
C ASN A 110 6.73 5.34 -20.53
N TYR A 111 5.85 5.45 -19.53
CA TYR A 111 4.46 5.87 -19.69
C TYR A 111 4.17 7.24 -19.07
N LEU A 112 4.99 7.66 -18.11
CA LEU A 112 4.73 8.79 -17.23
C LEU A 112 5.94 9.69 -17.12
N GLU A 113 5.76 10.98 -17.37
CA GLU A 113 6.79 12.00 -17.14
C GLU A 113 6.48 12.77 -15.85
N MET A 114 7.45 12.85 -14.93
CA MET A 114 7.34 13.58 -13.67
C MET A 114 8.05 14.93 -13.77
N ASP A 115 7.51 15.93 -13.07
CA ASP A 115 8.21 17.21 -12.89
C ASP A 115 9.40 17.00 -11.94
N GLU A 116 10.61 17.42 -12.35
CA GLU A 116 11.87 17.21 -11.60
C GLU A 116 11.99 18.03 -10.30
N GLU A 117 10.99 18.84 -9.96
CA GLU A 117 11.04 19.90 -8.93
C GLU A 117 11.39 19.45 -7.50
N ASN A 118 11.57 18.15 -7.24
CA ASN A 118 11.66 17.61 -5.88
C ASN A 118 12.74 16.55 -5.65
N LEU A 119 13.65 16.32 -6.60
CA LEU A 119 14.72 15.35 -6.39
C LEU A 119 15.74 15.85 -5.37
N THR A 120 15.95 15.11 -4.29
CA THR A 120 16.99 15.47 -3.31
C THR A 120 18.35 14.99 -3.80
N LEU A 121 19.42 15.62 -3.30
CA LEU A 121 20.78 15.16 -3.54
C LEU A 121 20.94 13.68 -3.12
N ARG A 122 20.33 13.29 -2.00
CA ARG A 122 20.41 11.93 -1.48
C ARG A 122 19.78 10.91 -2.43
N ASP A 123 18.61 11.23 -2.99
CA ASP A 123 17.92 10.35 -3.94
C ASP A 123 18.78 10.07 -5.18
N LYS A 124 19.45 11.12 -5.69
CA LYS A 124 20.38 11.00 -6.84
C LYS A 124 21.63 10.19 -6.49
N GLN A 125 22.21 10.41 -5.31
CA GLN A 125 23.36 9.65 -4.83
C GLN A 125 23.03 8.16 -4.66
N ASP A 126 21.90 7.86 -4.02
CA ASP A 126 21.43 6.48 -3.80
C ASP A 126 21.19 5.76 -5.14
N TYR A 127 20.63 6.45 -6.14
CA TYR A 127 20.45 5.88 -7.49
C TYR A 127 21.79 5.69 -8.22
N ALA A 128 22.68 6.68 -8.18
CA ALA A 128 23.99 6.62 -8.83
C ALA A 128 24.87 5.50 -8.24
N LEU A 129 24.81 5.28 -6.92
CA LEU A 129 25.52 4.19 -6.25
C LEU A 129 25.15 2.80 -6.78
N ASN A 130 23.91 2.63 -7.27
CA ASN A 130 23.43 1.36 -7.81
C ASN A 130 23.66 1.22 -9.32
N ASN A 131 23.48 2.30 -10.08
CA ASN A 131 23.47 2.25 -11.56
C ASN A 131 24.73 2.80 -12.23
N TYR A 132 25.49 3.65 -11.54
CA TYR A 132 26.66 4.38 -12.05
C TYR A 132 27.89 4.23 -11.15
N PHE A 133 28.04 3.03 -10.56
CA PHE A 133 29.10 2.79 -9.59
C PHE A 133 30.51 2.98 -10.18
N ASP A 134 30.72 2.53 -11.42
CA ASP A 134 32.02 2.64 -12.10
C ASP A 134 32.39 4.09 -12.40
N GLU A 135 31.41 4.94 -12.71
CA GLU A 135 31.60 6.38 -12.89
C GLU A 135 31.94 7.07 -11.57
N LEU A 136 31.30 6.67 -10.47
CA LEU A 136 31.63 7.18 -9.14
C LEU A 136 33.06 6.81 -8.72
N LEU A 137 33.53 5.60 -9.03
CA LEU A 137 34.91 5.19 -8.78
C LEU A 137 35.92 6.05 -9.56
N LYS A 138 35.58 6.48 -10.79
CA LYS A 138 36.46 7.35 -11.59
C LYS A 138 36.54 8.76 -11.02
N GLU A 139 35.43 9.27 -10.51
CA GLU A 139 35.36 10.61 -9.90
C GLU A 139 36.04 10.64 -8.52
N MET A 140 36.05 9.51 -7.79
CA MET A 140 36.63 9.37 -6.46
C MET A 140 37.82 8.41 -6.46
N PRO A 141 38.95 8.75 -7.12
CA PRO A 141 40.05 7.80 -7.35
C PRO A 141 40.76 7.38 -6.06
N ASN A 142 40.83 8.26 -5.05
CA ASN A 142 41.48 7.94 -3.78
C ASN A 142 40.67 6.86 -3.04
N GLU A 143 39.37 7.08 -2.90
CA GLU A 143 38.43 6.17 -2.26
C GLU A 143 38.29 4.87 -3.06
N ALA A 144 38.34 4.93 -4.40
CA ALA A 144 38.37 3.75 -5.26
C ALA A 144 39.60 2.86 -4.99
N THR A 145 40.82 3.44 -4.91
CA THR A 145 42.02 2.67 -4.58
C THR A 145 41.95 2.05 -3.19
N LEU A 146 41.40 2.77 -2.20
CA LEU A 146 41.21 2.25 -0.85
C LEU A 146 40.22 1.09 -0.82
N LEU A 147 39.18 1.12 -1.65
CA LEU A 147 38.20 0.06 -1.77
C LEU A 147 38.80 -1.19 -2.42
N ASP A 148 39.55 -1.01 -3.51
CA ASP A 148 40.23 -2.10 -4.23
C ASP A 148 41.29 -2.79 -3.36
N ASP A 149 42.03 -2.02 -2.55
CA ASP A 149 43.01 -2.55 -1.60
C ASP A 149 42.35 -3.22 -0.37
N GLY A 150 41.02 -3.11 -0.22
CA GLY A 150 40.27 -3.62 0.93
C GLY A 150 40.47 -2.84 2.22
N ASN A 151 41.00 -1.61 2.14
CA ASN A 151 41.19 -0.72 3.28
C ASN A 151 39.88 -0.08 3.76
N ILE A 152 38.91 0.08 2.86
CA ILE A 152 37.55 0.52 3.17
C ILE A 152 36.52 -0.48 2.65
N SER A 153 35.34 -0.51 3.27
CA SER A 153 34.22 -1.33 2.81
C SER A 153 33.34 -0.61 1.79
N ARG A 154 32.42 -1.33 1.15
CA ARG A 154 31.41 -0.72 0.27
C ARG A 154 30.56 0.32 0.99
N ASN A 155 30.25 0.11 2.26
CA ASN A 155 29.47 1.06 3.04
C ASN A 155 30.28 2.35 3.29
N ASP A 156 31.57 2.24 3.60
CA ASP A 156 32.44 3.39 3.79
C ASP A 156 32.58 4.21 2.50
N PHE A 157 32.65 3.53 1.34
CA PHE A 157 32.62 4.21 0.04
C PHE A 157 31.28 4.93 -0.20
N ASN A 158 30.15 4.29 0.11
CA ASN A 158 28.85 4.93 -0.02
C ASN A 158 28.75 6.19 0.86
N GLU A 159 29.28 6.16 2.09
CA GLU A 159 29.35 7.35 2.96
C GLU A 159 30.21 8.46 2.35
N ALA A 160 31.36 8.11 1.77
CA ALA A 160 32.20 9.08 1.07
C ALA A 160 31.46 9.73 -0.12
N VAL A 161 30.63 8.97 -0.86
CA VAL A 161 29.78 9.51 -1.93
C VAL A 161 28.78 10.52 -1.36
N TYR A 162 28.15 10.22 -0.23
CA TYR A 162 27.19 11.14 0.39
C TYR A 162 27.80 12.47 0.83
N GLU A 163 29.04 12.44 1.30
CA GLU A 163 29.75 13.62 1.79
C GLU A 163 30.37 14.46 0.67
N ASN A 164 30.89 13.82 -0.38
CA ASN A 164 31.78 14.48 -1.34
C ASN A 164 31.17 14.69 -2.73
N ILE A 165 30.19 13.89 -3.15
CA ILE A 165 29.60 14.03 -4.48
C ILE A 165 28.56 15.15 -4.49
N SER A 166 28.82 16.15 -5.34
CA SER A 166 27.95 17.32 -5.48
C SER A 166 26.73 17.04 -6.37
N ASN A 167 25.67 17.83 -6.17
CA ASN A 167 24.49 17.78 -7.03
C ASN A 167 24.82 18.14 -8.48
N GLU A 168 25.77 19.04 -8.72
CA GLU A 168 26.18 19.48 -10.06
C GLU A 168 26.80 18.32 -10.87
N TYR A 169 27.66 17.52 -10.23
CA TYR A 169 28.21 16.32 -10.87
C TYR A 169 27.10 15.31 -11.23
N LEU A 170 26.19 15.04 -10.29
CA LEU A 170 25.09 14.10 -10.53
C LEU A 170 24.14 14.58 -11.62
N ASP A 171 23.88 15.89 -11.71
CA ASP A 171 23.07 16.47 -12.79
C ASP A 171 23.73 16.33 -14.16
N SER A 172 25.06 16.19 -14.22
CA SER A 172 25.79 15.91 -15.45
C SER A 172 25.88 14.42 -15.80
N LEU A 173 25.79 13.55 -14.79
CA LEU A 173 25.90 12.10 -14.92
C LEU A 173 24.55 11.45 -15.25
N LEU A 174 23.49 11.87 -14.56
CA LEU A 174 22.15 11.29 -14.66
C LEU A 174 21.41 11.87 -15.87
N THR A 175 20.78 10.98 -16.64
CA THR A 175 19.91 11.39 -17.74
C THR A 175 18.57 11.90 -17.23
N GLU A 176 17.82 12.61 -18.09
CA GLU A 176 16.44 13.02 -17.76
C GLU A 176 15.53 11.81 -17.50
N GLU A 177 15.80 10.68 -18.16
CA GLU A 177 15.10 9.42 -17.90
C GLU A 177 15.40 8.89 -16.49
N ASP A 178 16.67 8.91 -16.07
CA ASP A 178 17.04 8.54 -14.70
C ASP A 178 16.35 9.43 -13.67
N LYS A 179 16.36 10.74 -13.89
CA LYS A 179 15.67 11.71 -13.01
C LYS A 179 14.18 11.44 -12.94
N ASN A 180 13.54 11.08 -14.06
CA ASN A 180 12.14 10.68 -14.08
C ASN A 180 11.90 9.39 -13.28
N ILE A 181 12.74 8.36 -13.46
CA ILE A 181 12.67 7.09 -12.70
C ILE A 181 12.81 7.36 -11.20
N ILE A 182 13.81 8.15 -10.79
CA ILE A 182 14.02 8.51 -9.38
C ILE A 182 12.80 9.26 -8.83
N SER A 183 12.22 10.17 -9.62
CA SER A 183 11.04 10.94 -9.22
C SER A 183 9.83 10.05 -9.00
N ILE A 184 9.64 9.02 -9.82
CA ILE A 184 8.57 8.02 -9.65
C ILE A 184 8.86 7.14 -8.43
N TYR A 185 10.07 6.58 -8.35
CA TYR A 185 10.48 5.66 -7.28
C TYR A 185 10.37 6.30 -5.89
N THR A 186 10.83 7.53 -5.73
CA THR A 186 10.76 8.28 -4.46
C THR A 186 9.33 8.54 -4.00
N ARG A 187 8.37 8.63 -4.93
CA ARG A 187 6.93 8.70 -4.57
C ARG A 187 6.40 7.35 -4.12
N MET A 188 6.83 6.27 -4.78
CA MET A 188 6.36 4.92 -4.49
C MET A 188 6.94 4.36 -3.18
N ILE A 189 8.21 4.61 -2.88
CA ILE A 189 8.90 4.02 -1.72
C ILE A 189 8.32 4.47 -0.38
N VAL A 190 7.67 5.64 -0.35
CA VAL A 190 7.00 6.19 0.83
C VAL A 190 5.68 5.47 1.14
N ALA A 191 5.12 4.72 0.17
CA ALA A 191 3.85 4.02 0.35
C ALA A 191 3.95 2.96 1.45
N THR A 192 3.08 3.09 2.45
CA THR A 192 2.82 2.02 3.40
C THR A 192 2.04 0.90 2.72
N GLU A 193 2.26 -0.34 3.18
CA GLU A 193 1.56 -1.49 2.60
C GLU A 193 0.04 -1.28 2.62
N LEU A 194 -0.59 -1.57 1.49
CA LEU A 194 -2.04 -1.51 1.28
C LEU A 194 -2.66 -0.10 1.37
N ASP A 195 -1.84 0.96 1.46
CA ASP A 195 -2.31 2.35 1.44
C ASP A 195 -1.83 3.03 0.15
N PRO A 196 -2.75 3.44 -0.75
CA PRO A 196 -2.36 4.08 -1.99
C PRO A 196 -1.64 5.42 -1.74
N VAL A 197 -0.63 5.69 -2.55
CA VAL A 197 0.01 7.02 -2.67
C VAL A 197 -0.25 7.58 -4.06
N THR A 198 -0.38 8.90 -4.15
CA THR A 198 -0.47 9.58 -5.44
C THR A 198 0.93 9.78 -6.02
N ILE A 199 1.21 9.16 -7.17
CA ILE A 199 2.47 9.36 -7.91
C ILE A 199 2.42 10.72 -8.61
N LYS A 200 1.43 10.90 -9.49
CA LYS A 200 1.16 12.16 -10.23
C LYS A 200 -0.32 12.48 -10.10
N GLY A 201 -0.62 13.57 -9.39
CA GLY A 201 -2.00 14.01 -9.10
C GLY A 201 -2.45 15.26 -9.88
N SER A 202 -1.56 15.84 -10.67
CA SER A 202 -1.82 17.00 -11.51
C SER A 202 -1.09 16.87 -12.84
N ASN A 203 -1.59 17.52 -13.88
CA ASN A 203 -0.99 17.54 -15.23
C ASN A 203 -0.79 16.13 -15.85
N VAL A 204 -1.57 15.13 -15.46
CA VAL A 204 -1.60 13.84 -16.17
C VAL A 204 -2.31 14.05 -17.51
N THR A 205 -1.58 13.89 -18.60
CA THR A 205 -2.11 14.03 -19.95
C THR A 205 -3.09 12.89 -20.26
N GLU A 206 -3.98 13.12 -21.24
CA GLU A 206 -4.90 12.07 -21.68
C GLU A 206 -4.18 10.84 -22.24
N LYS A 207 -3.04 11.06 -22.90
CA LYS A 207 -2.21 10.00 -23.45
C LYS A 207 -1.56 9.17 -22.36
N GLU A 208 -0.89 9.81 -21.39
CA GLU A 208 -0.31 9.09 -20.23
C GLU A 208 -1.40 8.27 -19.52
N PHE A 209 -2.54 8.90 -19.23
CA PHE A 209 -3.66 8.22 -18.55
C PHE A 209 -4.17 7.02 -19.36
N ALA A 210 -4.42 7.18 -20.66
CA ALA A 210 -4.97 6.12 -21.50
C ALA A 210 -3.99 4.96 -21.67
N THR A 211 -2.71 5.23 -21.93
CA THR A 211 -1.70 4.19 -22.12
C THR A 211 -1.43 3.42 -20.84
N ILE A 212 -1.36 4.09 -19.68
CA ILE A 212 -1.27 3.40 -18.39
C ILE A 212 -2.52 2.56 -18.13
N ASN A 213 -3.70 3.11 -18.44
CA ASN A 213 -4.97 2.41 -18.21
C ASN A 213 -5.13 1.14 -19.09
N GLU A 214 -4.52 1.11 -20.27
CA GLU A 214 -4.51 -0.06 -21.17
C GLU A 214 -3.60 -1.19 -20.63
N ASP A 215 -2.50 -0.82 -19.98
CA ASP A 215 -1.47 -1.74 -19.50
C ASP A 215 -1.50 -1.97 -17.97
N LEU A 216 -2.62 -1.67 -17.29
CA LEU A 216 -2.75 -1.87 -15.83
C LEU A 216 -2.42 -3.29 -15.38
N ASP A 217 -2.81 -4.29 -16.17
CA ASP A 217 -2.54 -5.71 -15.88
C ASP A 217 -1.02 -6.03 -15.84
N LYS A 218 -0.19 -5.21 -16.49
CA LYS A 218 1.28 -5.35 -16.51
C LYS A 218 1.97 -4.49 -15.46
N LEU A 219 1.25 -3.54 -14.87
CA LEU A 219 1.75 -2.55 -13.92
C LEU A 219 1.15 -2.84 -12.54
N GLU A 220 1.54 -3.99 -11.97
CA GLU A 220 1.02 -4.46 -10.68
C GLU A 220 1.17 -3.40 -9.59
N GLY A 221 0.06 -3.07 -8.91
CA GLY A 221 0.01 -2.03 -7.88
C GLY A 221 -0.20 -0.61 -8.43
N ILE A 222 -0.16 -0.38 -9.74
CA ILE A 222 -0.53 0.89 -10.36
C ILE A 222 -2.03 0.91 -10.63
N THR A 223 -2.66 2.05 -10.36
CA THR A 223 -4.07 2.29 -10.68
C THR A 223 -4.24 3.72 -11.19
N THR A 224 -5.26 3.93 -12.02
CA THR A 224 -5.63 5.27 -12.50
C THR A 224 -6.94 5.70 -11.86
N GLY A 225 -7.13 7.01 -11.72
CA GLY A 225 -8.38 7.56 -11.22
C GLY A 225 -8.39 9.08 -11.27
N MET A 226 -9.24 9.67 -10.43
CA MET A 226 -9.34 11.12 -10.29
C MET A 226 -8.83 11.54 -8.91
N ASP A 227 -7.96 12.56 -8.87
CA ASP A 227 -7.63 13.29 -7.66
C ASP A 227 -8.41 14.62 -7.61
N TRP A 228 -8.56 15.15 -6.41
CA TRP A 228 -9.41 16.31 -6.13
C TRP A 228 -8.59 17.45 -5.55
N LYS A 229 -8.38 18.49 -6.35
CA LYS A 229 -7.68 19.69 -5.90
C LYS A 229 -8.67 20.74 -5.42
N ARG A 230 -8.37 21.42 -4.32
CA ARG A 230 -9.19 22.57 -3.88
C ARG A 230 -9.00 23.74 -4.84
N GLU A 231 -10.11 24.27 -5.35
CA GLU A 231 -10.16 25.47 -6.18
C GLU A 231 -10.87 26.60 -5.40
N TYR A 232 -10.29 27.80 -5.48
CA TYR A 232 -10.73 29.00 -4.77
C TYR A 232 -11.16 30.07 -5.79
N PRO A 233 -12.46 30.16 -6.14
CA PRO A 233 -12.93 31.05 -7.19
C PRO A 233 -12.61 32.53 -6.95
N TYR A 234 -12.47 32.95 -5.68
CA TYR A 234 -12.15 34.31 -5.27
C TYR A 234 -10.66 34.53 -4.96
N GLY A 235 -9.79 33.62 -5.42
CA GLY A 235 -8.34 33.72 -5.28
C GLY A 235 -7.87 33.74 -3.83
N SER A 236 -7.18 34.82 -3.45
CA SER A 236 -6.64 35.00 -2.09
C SER A 236 -7.66 35.52 -1.07
N THR A 237 -8.85 35.95 -1.52
CA THR A 237 -9.89 36.47 -0.63
C THR A 237 -10.30 35.42 0.38
N LEU A 238 -10.25 35.76 1.68
CA LEU A 238 -10.55 34.85 2.80
C LEU A 238 -9.66 33.59 2.88
N ARG A 239 -8.60 33.44 2.07
CA ARG A 239 -7.77 32.23 2.03
C ARG A 239 -7.24 31.84 3.42
N THR A 240 -6.82 32.83 4.20
CA THR A 240 -6.36 32.64 5.58
C THR A 240 -7.44 32.06 6.48
N ILE A 241 -8.70 32.47 6.36
CA ILE A 241 -9.79 31.98 7.22
C ILE A 241 -10.31 30.63 6.71
N LEU A 242 -10.35 30.43 5.39
CA LEU A 242 -10.74 29.15 4.79
C LEU A 242 -9.77 28.04 5.20
N GLY A 243 -8.47 28.34 5.25
CA GLY A 243 -7.44 27.39 5.65
C GLY A 243 -7.08 26.40 4.55
N ASP A 244 -6.10 25.55 4.85
CA ASP A 244 -5.45 24.65 3.90
C ASP A 244 -5.82 23.20 4.18
N VAL A 245 -5.72 22.38 3.13
CA VAL A 245 -5.69 20.93 3.23
C VAL A 245 -4.25 20.46 3.02
N SER A 246 -3.90 19.31 3.57
CA SER A 246 -2.62 18.69 3.30
C SER A 246 -2.50 18.23 1.84
N SER A 247 -1.25 18.24 1.35
CA SER A 247 -0.95 17.82 -0.02
C SER A 247 -0.88 16.29 -0.14
N PRO A 248 -1.02 15.71 -1.35
CA PRO A 248 -0.82 14.28 -1.55
C PRO A 248 0.56 13.76 -1.11
N LYS A 249 1.58 14.63 -1.16
CA LYS A 249 2.95 14.31 -0.69
C LYS A 249 3.05 14.33 0.84
N GLU A 250 2.30 15.20 1.49
CA GLU A 250 2.33 15.40 2.93
C GLU A 250 1.51 14.34 3.67
N GLY A 251 0.37 13.93 3.11
CA GLY A 251 -0.58 13.06 3.82
C GLY A 251 -1.03 13.71 5.12
N LEU A 252 -0.95 12.99 6.23
CA LEU A 252 -1.19 13.58 7.55
C LEU A 252 -0.03 14.50 7.98
N PRO A 253 -0.30 15.79 8.29
CA PRO A 253 0.70 16.68 8.85
C PRO A 253 1.33 16.10 10.11
N LYS A 254 2.65 16.24 10.25
CA LYS A 254 3.41 15.59 11.33
C LYS A 254 2.89 15.98 12.71
N GLU A 255 2.52 17.25 12.94
CA GLU A 255 2.00 17.69 14.24
C GLU A 255 0.58 17.19 14.54
N LEU A 256 -0.19 16.83 13.51
CA LEU A 256 -1.58 16.39 13.61
C LEU A 256 -1.74 14.87 13.39
N SER A 257 -0.64 14.14 13.18
CA SER A 257 -0.68 12.72 12.83
C SER A 257 -1.39 11.89 13.89
N ASP A 258 -1.04 12.06 15.16
CA ASP A 258 -1.65 11.30 16.26
C ASP A 258 -3.13 11.63 16.43
N TYR A 259 -3.49 12.90 16.26
CA TYR A 259 -4.88 13.35 16.29
C TYR A 259 -5.70 12.65 15.21
N TYR A 260 -5.25 12.70 13.95
CA TYR A 260 -5.99 12.09 12.84
C TYR A 260 -5.98 10.57 12.87
N LYS A 261 -4.88 9.93 13.27
CA LYS A 261 -4.84 8.47 13.47
C LYS A 261 -5.85 8.01 14.51
N SER A 262 -6.03 8.78 15.60
CA SER A 262 -7.05 8.47 16.61
C SER A 262 -8.48 8.51 16.08
N LEU A 263 -8.72 9.25 14.98
CA LEU A 263 -10.00 9.35 14.29
C LEU A 263 -10.15 8.34 13.13
N GLY A 264 -9.17 7.44 12.96
CA GLY A 264 -9.20 6.37 11.96
C GLY A 264 -8.67 6.76 10.57
N TYR A 265 -7.97 7.89 10.45
CA TYR A 265 -7.34 8.28 9.18
C TYR A 265 -6.08 7.45 8.92
N SER A 266 -5.85 7.18 7.63
CA SER A 266 -4.59 6.61 7.18
C SER A 266 -3.48 7.66 7.09
N GLN A 267 -2.22 7.22 7.09
CA GLN A 267 -1.07 8.11 7.05
C GLN A 267 -1.04 8.98 5.78
N ASN A 268 -1.54 8.46 4.65
CA ASN A 268 -1.54 9.16 3.37
C ASN A 268 -2.79 10.02 3.15
N ASP A 269 -3.67 10.12 4.15
CA ASP A 269 -4.93 10.85 4.01
C ASP A 269 -4.74 12.35 3.92
N ARG A 270 -5.55 12.97 3.06
CA ARG A 270 -5.61 14.42 2.92
C ARG A 270 -6.65 15.01 3.86
N VAL A 271 -6.19 15.87 4.74
CA VAL A 271 -6.97 16.43 5.84
C VAL A 271 -6.86 17.96 5.86
N GLY A 272 -7.90 18.62 6.35
CA GLY A 272 -7.84 20.02 6.71
C GLY A 272 -6.77 20.23 7.78
N LYS A 273 -5.83 21.15 7.55
CA LYS A 273 -4.71 21.40 8.47
C LYS A 273 -4.80 22.76 9.16
N SER A 274 -5.64 23.66 8.67
CA SER A 274 -5.80 24.97 9.29
C SER A 274 -7.23 25.51 9.17
N TYR A 275 -7.58 26.38 10.12
CA TYR A 275 -8.81 27.18 10.16
C TYR A 275 -10.09 26.40 9.82
N LEU A 276 -10.93 26.87 8.90
CA LEU A 276 -12.23 26.26 8.61
C LEU A 276 -12.10 24.83 8.07
N GLU A 277 -11.11 24.54 7.23
CA GLU A 277 -10.85 23.18 6.73
C GLU A 277 -10.56 22.21 7.89
N PHE A 278 -9.77 22.61 8.89
CA PHE A 278 -9.50 21.79 10.08
C PHE A 278 -10.72 21.71 11.01
N GLN A 279 -11.35 22.85 11.30
CA GLN A 279 -12.44 22.95 12.27
C GLN A 279 -13.69 22.17 11.86
N TYR A 280 -13.94 22.06 10.56
CA TYR A 280 -15.09 21.36 9.98
C TYR A 280 -14.67 20.11 9.20
N GLU A 281 -13.50 19.53 9.50
CA GLU A 281 -13.01 18.31 8.83
C GLU A 281 -14.04 17.18 8.85
N ASP A 282 -14.73 17.00 9.96
CA ASP A 282 -15.75 15.96 10.17
C ASP A 282 -16.91 16.05 9.18
N ILE A 283 -17.28 17.27 8.77
CA ILE A 283 -18.35 17.56 7.83
C ILE A 283 -17.82 17.70 6.39
N LEU A 284 -16.60 18.21 6.23
CA LEU A 284 -16.00 18.48 4.93
C LEU A 284 -15.35 17.24 4.32
N ARG A 285 -14.92 16.25 5.10
CA ARG A 285 -14.32 15.04 4.55
C ARG A 285 -15.33 14.28 3.70
N GLY A 286 -14.88 13.78 2.55
CA GLY A 286 -15.66 12.84 1.76
C GLY A 286 -15.59 11.45 2.38
N GLU A 287 -16.63 10.64 2.16
CA GLU A 287 -16.60 9.21 2.46
C GLU A 287 -15.89 8.49 1.32
N LYS A 288 -14.85 7.72 1.65
CA LYS A 288 -14.04 7.03 0.65
C LYS A 288 -14.77 5.81 0.11
N GLU A 289 -14.63 5.56 -1.19
CA GLU A 289 -15.11 4.34 -1.81
C GLU A 289 -14.10 3.20 -1.54
N GLU A 290 -14.59 2.06 -1.05
CA GLU A 290 -13.75 0.89 -0.81
C GLU A 290 -13.62 0.07 -2.10
N VAL A 291 -12.54 0.28 -2.86
CA VAL A 291 -12.26 -0.53 -4.07
C VAL A 291 -11.52 -1.81 -3.67
N LYS A 292 -12.03 -2.97 -4.08
CA LYS A 292 -11.46 -4.30 -3.79
C LYS A 292 -10.58 -4.78 -4.94
N TYR A 293 -9.30 -5.06 -4.68
CA TYR A 293 -8.37 -5.64 -5.67
C TYR A 293 -8.00 -7.07 -5.30
N SER A 294 -8.13 -8.02 -6.24
CA SER A 294 -7.75 -9.41 -6.00
C SER A 294 -6.22 -9.54 -6.03
N THR A 295 -5.62 -10.01 -4.94
CA THR A 295 -4.25 -10.52 -4.95
C THR A 295 -4.28 -11.99 -5.39
N ASP A 296 -3.86 -12.26 -6.62
CA ASP A 296 -3.59 -13.62 -7.10
C ASP A 296 -2.26 -14.16 -6.52
#